data_AF-A0A919HL17-F1
#
_entry.id   AF-A0A919HL17-F1
#
_cell.length_a   1.000
_cell.length_b   1.000
_cell.length_c   1.000
_cell.angle_alpha   90.00
_cell.angle_beta   90.00
_cell.angle_gamma   90.00
#
_symmetry.space_group_name_H-M   'P 1'
#
loop_
_entity.id
_entity.type
_entity.pdbx_description
1 polymer ?
#
loop_
_entity_poly.entity_id
_entity_poly.type
_entity_poly.pdbx_seq_one_letter_code
_entity_poly.pdbx_strand_id
1 'polypeptide(L)'
;MLERFWTLGIIDPPTNGEVTISWTDLLAPGEKEKIENASKLADIVQKTSGFYGGEPPFTANELREIVGLDPLPEPKQPPNPNDKVTTDDPLADDAGADGKGGAADSSAQQG
;
A
#
# COMPACT_ATOMS: atom_id res chain seq x y z
N MET A 1 4.15 -46.24 -2.76
CA MET A 1 5.41 -45.47 -2.97
C MET A 1 5.58 -44.40 -1.88
N LEU A 2 4.56 -43.56 -1.61
CA LEU A 2 4.55 -42.58 -0.52
C LEU A 2 4.72 -43.18 0.89
N GLU A 3 4.15 -44.36 1.14
CA GLU A 3 4.25 -45.08 2.42
C GLU A 3 5.69 -45.28 2.89
N ARG A 4 6.63 -45.51 1.96
CA ARG A 4 8.04 -45.66 2.31
C ARG A 4 8.65 -44.37 2.82
N PHE A 5 8.20 -43.21 2.33
CA PHE A 5 8.67 -41.91 2.80
C PHE A 5 8.11 -41.58 4.20
N TRP A 6 6.90 -42.04 4.54
CA TRP A 6 6.36 -41.95 5.90
C TRP A 6 7.12 -42.87 6.86
N THR A 7 7.39 -44.12 6.46
CA THR A 7 8.14 -45.08 7.29
C THR A 7 9.58 -44.62 7.56
N LEU A 8 10.18 -43.90 6.62
CA LEU A 8 11.51 -43.30 6.77
C LEU A 8 11.49 -41.92 7.45
N GLY A 9 10.31 -41.37 7.76
CA GLY A 9 10.16 -40.10 8.47
C GLY A 9 10.48 -38.84 7.64
N ILE A 10 10.44 -38.94 6.31
CA ILE A 10 10.71 -37.80 5.41
C ILE A 10 9.50 -36.87 5.32
N ILE A 11 8.29 -37.43 5.43
CA ILE A 11 7.01 -36.73 5.42
C ILE A 11 6.05 -37.43 6.39
N ASP A 12 5.13 -36.69 6.99
CA ASP A 12 4.17 -37.27 7.94
C ASP A 12 3.12 -38.15 7.24
N PRO A 13 2.67 -39.23 7.90
CA PRO A 13 1.58 -40.05 7.39
C PRO A 13 0.25 -39.28 7.41
N PRO A 14 -0.64 -39.50 6.42
CA PRO A 14 -1.92 -38.82 6.34
C PRO A 14 -2.83 -39.21 7.51
N THR A 15 -3.44 -38.23 8.17
CA THR A 15 -4.26 -38.44 9.37
C THR A 15 -5.60 -39.14 9.09
N ASN A 16 -6.14 -38.96 7.87
CA ASN A 16 -7.42 -39.53 7.43
C ASN A 16 -7.27 -40.54 6.27
N GLY A 17 -6.05 -40.98 5.97
CA GLY A 17 -5.79 -41.89 4.84
C GLY A 17 -5.87 -41.26 3.44
N GLU A 18 -6.26 -39.99 3.35
CA GLU A 18 -6.30 -39.24 2.08
C GLU A 18 -5.05 -38.37 1.91
N VAL A 19 -4.49 -38.36 0.70
CA VAL A 19 -3.32 -37.57 0.33
C VAL A 19 -3.74 -36.59 -0.75
N THR A 20 -3.79 -35.31 -0.42
CA THR A 20 -4.07 -34.24 -1.38
C THR A 20 -2.75 -33.74 -1.98
N ILE A 21 -2.65 -33.79 -3.30
CA ILE A 21 -1.51 -33.24 -4.05
C ILE A 21 -2.01 -32.01 -4.80
N SER A 22 -1.48 -30.85 -4.42
CA SER A 22 -1.71 -29.58 -5.12
C SER A 22 -0.52 -29.29 -6.03
N TRP A 23 -0.78 -29.23 -7.33
CA TRP A 23 0.20 -28.74 -8.30
C TRP A 23 0.10 -27.22 -8.36
N THR A 24 1.24 -26.53 -8.43
CA THR A 24 1.26 -25.13 -8.85
C THR A 24 0.71 -25.05 -10.28
N ASP A 25 -0.25 -24.16 -10.52
CA ASP A 25 -0.81 -23.94 -11.85
C ASP A 25 0.33 -23.68 -12.85
N LEU A 26 0.46 -24.57 -13.83
CA LEU A 26 1.57 -24.58 -14.80
C LEU A 26 1.55 -23.32 -15.69
N LEU A 27 0.38 -22.72 -15.87
CA LEU A 27 0.20 -21.50 -16.66
C LEU A 27 0.24 -20.23 -15.82
N ALA A 28 0.32 -20.35 -14.50
CA ALA A 28 0.51 -19.19 -13.66
C ALA A 28 1.89 -18.59 -13.95
N PRO A 29 1.99 -17.25 -14.08
CA PRO A 29 3.27 -16.60 -14.26
C PRO A 29 4.19 -16.98 -13.09
N GLY A 30 5.41 -17.40 -13.43
CA GLY A 30 6.42 -17.71 -12.43
C GLY A 30 6.77 -16.48 -11.59
N GLU A 31 7.42 -16.66 -10.45
CA GLU A 31 7.78 -15.54 -9.54
C GLU A 31 8.55 -14.43 -10.27
N LYS A 32 9.47 -14.81 -11.16
CA LYS A 32 10.23 -13.86 -11.99
C LYS A 32 9.32 -13.02 -12.89
N GLU A 33 8.33 -13.64 -13.53
CA GLU A 33 7.40 -12.96 -14.43
C GLU A 33 6.45 -12.04 -13.64
N LYS A 34 6.00 -12.45 -12.45
CA LYS A 34 5.22 -11.60 -11.55
C LYS A 34 5.99 -10.34 -11.15
N ILE A 35 7.27 -10.48 -10.79
CA ILE A 35 8.13 -9.35 -10.44
C ILE A 35 8.37 -8.43 -11.64
N GLU A 36 8.64 -8.99 -12.83
CA GLU A 36 8.81 -8.20 -14.05
C GLU A 36 7.52 -7.44 -14.43
N ASN A 37 6.36 -8.07 -14.28
CA ASN A 37 5.07 -7.44 -14.53
C ASN A 37 4.80 -6.32 -13.52
N ALA A 38 5.05 -6.56 -12.23
CA ALA A 38 4.92 -5.54 -11.20
C ALA A 38 5.87 -4.35 -11.42
N SER A 39 7.11 -4.61 -11.87
CA SER A 39 8.08 -3.56 -12.22
C SER A 39 7.58 -2.67 -13.36
N LYS A 40 7.04 -3.27 -14.44
CA LYS A 40 6.45 -2.50 -15.55
C LYS A 40 5.28 -1.63 -15.10
N LEU A 41 4.44 -2.14 -14.18
CA LEU A 41 3.31 -1.38 -13.64
C LEU A 41 3.77 -0.25 -12.72
N ALA A 42 4.77 -0.49 -11.88
CA ALA A 42 5.39 0.55 -11.05
C ALA A 42 6.00 1.67 -11.91
N ASP A 43 6.66 1.31 -13.02
CA ASP A 43 7.18 2.28 -14.00
C ASP A 43 6.06 3.13 -14.61
N ILE A 44 4.91 2.53 -14.94
CA ILE A 44 3.74 3.26 -15.45
C ILE A 44 3.23 4.23 -14.39
N VAL A 45 3.09 3.78 -13.15
CA VAL A 45 2.68 4.64 -12.03
C VAL A 45 3.63 5.82 -11.88
N GLN A 46 4.94 5.58 -11.86
CA GLN A 46 5.93 6.63 -11.68
C GLN A 46 5.93 7.64 -12.84
N LYS A 47 5.78 7.16 -14.09
CA LYS A 47 5.73 8.03 -15.28
C LYS A 47 4.44 8.84 -15.35
N THR A 48 3.32 8.28 -14.94
CA THR A 48 2.02 8.97 -15.00
C THR A 48 1.86 9.97 -13.86
N SER A 49 2.16 9.59 -12.61
CA SER A 49 2.04 10.49 -11.47
C SER A 49 3.11 11.59 -11.47
N GLY A 50 4.35 11.26 -11.86
CA GLY A 50 5.46 12.22 -11.89
C GLY A 50 5.34 13.30 -12.97
N PHE A 51 4.74 12.99 -14.12
CA PHE A 51 4.58 13.96 -15.21
C PHE A 51 3.28 14.76 -15.14
N TYR A 52 2.18 14.16 -14.69
CA TYR A 52 0.85 14.77 -14.80
C TYR A 52 0.23 15.18 -13.47
N GLY A 53 0.88 14.89 -12.33
CA GLY A 53 0.42 15.34 -11.01
C GLY A 53 -1.01 14.89 -10.68
N GLY A 54 -1.33 13.63 -10.97
CA GLY A 54 -2.65 13.05 -10.79
C GLY A 54 -2.64 11.76 -9.95
N GLU A 55 -3.84 11.22 -9.73
CA GLU A 55 -4.00 9.93 -9.06
C GLU A 55 -3.30 8.83 -9.88
N PRO A 56 -2.46 7.99 -9.25
CA PRO A 56 -1.78 6.93 -9.97
C PRO A 56 -2.79 5.93 -10.53
N PRO A 57 -2.56 5.37 -11.74
CA PRO A 57 -3.45 4.40 -12.36
C PRO A 57 -3.50 3.06 -11.61
N PHE A 58 -2.55 2.82 -10.72
CA PHE A 58 -2.51 1.67 -9.83
C PHE A 58 -2.07 2.11 -8.43
N THR A 59 -2.73 1.56 -7.43
CA THR A 59 -2.43 1.73 -6.01
C THR A 59 -1.29 0.82 -5.55
N ALA A 60 -0.71 1.13 -4.39
CA ALA A 60 0.31 0.28 -3.79
C ALA A 60 -0.20 -1.13 -3.46
N ASN A 61 -1.48 -1.28 -3.10
CA ASN A 61 -2.06 -2.58 -2.77
C ASN A 61 -2.29 -3.45 -4.01
N GLU A 62 -2.68 -2.87 -5.15
CA GLU A 62 -2.78 -3.60 -6.42
C GLU A 62 -1.41 -4.12 -6.89
N LEU A 63 -0.34 -3.34 -6.71
CA LEU A 63 1.02 -3.80 -7.03
C LEU A 63 1.49 -4.93 -6.10
N ARG A 64 1.11 -4.89 -4.82
CA ARG A 64 1.44 -5.93 -3.83
C ARG A 64 0.71 -7.25 -4.10
N GLU A 65 -0.54 -7.18 -4.55
CA GLU A 65 -1.32 -8.36 -4.95
C GLU A 65 -0.64 -9.15 -6.09
N ILE A 66 -0.12 -8.44 -7.10
CA ILE A 66 0.54 -9.06 -8.26
C ILE A 66 1.79 -9.86 -7.88
N VAL A 67 2.52 -9.40 -6.86
CA VAL A 67 3.70 -10.09 -6.33
C VAL A 67 3.37 -11.04 -5.17
N GLY A 68 2.10 -11.20 -4.82
CA GLY A 68 1.66 -12.10 -3.74
C GLY A 68 2.01 -11.62 -2.33
N LEU A 69 2.14 -10.30 -2.12
CA LEU A 69 2.37 -9.70 -0.81
C LEU A 69 1.06 -9.27 -0.15
N ASP A 70 1.00 -9.37 1.18
CA ASP A 70 -0.14 -8.90 1.96
C ASP A 70 -0.41 -7.40 1.74
N PRO A 71 -1.68 -6.98 1.67
CA PRO A 71 -2.04 -5.57 1.48
C PRO A 71 -1.59 -4.72 2.67
N LEU A 72 -1.21 -3.48 2.40
CA LEU A 72 -0.99 -2.48 3.44
C LEU A 72 -2.33 -1.98 3.97
N PRO A 73 -2.39 -1.56 5.26
CA PRO A 73 -3.55 -0.87 5.79
C PRO A 73 -3.92 0.33 4.91
N GLU A 74 -5.22 0.59 4.77
CA GLU A 74 -5.66 1.75 4.00
C GLU A 74 -5.03 3.04 4.55
N PRO A 75 -4.55 3.93 3.66
CA PRO A 75 -4.03 5.22 4.09
C PRO A 75 -5.13 5.97 4.83
N LYS A 76 -4.79 6.49 6.01
CA LYS A 76 -5.71 7.34 6.76
C LYS A 76 -6.06 8.55 5.88
N GLN A 77 -7.35 8.85 5.81
CA GLN A 77 -7.84 10.00 5.06
C GLN A 77 -7.06 11.25 5.51
N PRO A 78 -6.59 12.10 4.57
CA PRO A 78 -5.91 13.33 4.95
C PRO A 78 -6.82 14.14 5.87
N PRO A 79 -6.25 14.85 6.86
CA PRO A 79 -7.03 15.70 7.74
C PRO A 79 -7.87 16.68 6.90
N ASN A 80 -9.11 16.93 7.32
CA ASN A 80 -9.99 17.83 6.61
C ASN A 80 -9.35 19.23 6.59
N PRO A 81 -9.15 19.84 5.40
CA PRO A 81 -8.53 21.16 5.29
C PRO A 81 -9.28 22.27 6.04
N ASN A 82 -10.57 22.07 6.32
CA ASN A 82 -11.40 23.03 7.06
C ASN A 82 -11.30 22.86 8.58
N ASP A 83 -10.67 21.78 9.06
CA ASP A 83 -10.45 21.60 10.48
C ASP A 83 -9.36 22.57 10.93
N LYS A 84 -9.65 23.36 11.97
CA LYS A 84 -8.68 24.30 12.53
C LYS A 84 -7.50 23.49 13.06
N VAL A 85 -6.32 23.74 12.51
CA VAL A 85 -5.07 23.27 13.12
C VAL A 85 -4.95 23.95 14.48
N THR A 86 -5.08 23.15 15.53
CA THR A 86 -4.97 23.58 16.93
C THR A 86 -3.65 23.15 17.55
N THR A 87 -2.80 22.46 16.78
CA THR A 87 -1.44 22.14 17.17
C THR A 87 -0.65 23.43 17.28
N ASP A 88 -0.08 23.68 18.46
CA ASP A 88 0.83 24.80 18.69
C ASP A 88 2.00 24.70 17.72
N ASP A 89 2.15 25.71 16.88
CA ASP A 89 3.30 25.85 16.00
C ASP A 89 4.54 26.12 16.87
N PRO A 90 5.55 25.22 16.89
CA PRO A 90 6.75 25.42 17.71
C PRO A 90 7.63 26.57 17.24
N LEU A 91 7.33 27.18 16.07
CA LEU A 91 8.00 28.37 15.55
C LEU A 91 7.18 29.66 15.77
N ALA A 92 5.97 29.56 16.32
CA ALA A 92 5.21 30.73 16.72
C ALA A 92 5.72 31.23 18.08
N ASP A 93 6.16 32.49 18.12
CA ASP A 93 6.66 33.14 19.33
C ASP A 93 5.54 33.48 20.34
N ASP A 94 4.28 33.20 20.02
CA ASP A 94 3.12 33.55 20.85
C ASP A 94 2.42 32.30 21.38
N ALA A 95 2.03 32.37 22.66
CA ALA A 95 1.47 31.25 23.41
C ALA A 95 0.09 30.84 22.86
N GLY A 96 0.09 29.89 21.94
CA GLY A 96 -1.05 29.08 21.54
C GLY A 96 -2.18 29.82 20.80
N ALA A 97 -2.71 29.17 19.78
CA ALA A 97 -3.81 29.71 19.00
C ALA A 97 -5.15 29.61 19.75
N ASP A 98 -5.33 30.47 20.77
CA ASP A 98 -6.54 30.66 21.56
C ASP A 98 -7.71 31.12 20.68
N GLY A 99 -8.35 30.19 19.97
CA GLY A 99 -9.79 30.10 19.74
C GLY A 99 -10.61 31.32 19.25
N LYS A 100 -10.04 32.47 18.87
CA LYS A 100 -10.79 33.63 18.38
C LYS A 100 -10.21 34.11 17.06
N GLY A 101 -10.70 33.51 15.97
CA GLY A 101 -10.41 33.96 14.62
C GLY A 101 -10.91 35.39 14.40
N GLY A 102 -9.98 36.32 14.16
CA GLY A 102 -10.27 37.62 13.57
C GLY A 102 -10.49 37.46 12.06
N ALA A 103 -11.45 38.18 11.50
CA ALA A 103 -11.74 38.16 10.07
C ALA A 103 -10.50 38.64 9.28
N ALA A 104 -10.15 37.90 8.22
CA ALA A 104 -9.07 38.27 7.32
C ALA A 104 -9.54 39.42 6.40
N ASP A 105 -9.34 40.66 6.83
CA ASP A 105 -9.57 41.84 5.99
C ASP A 105 -8.49 41.91 4.89
N SER A 106 -8.86 41.51 3.68
CA SER A 106 -8.01 41.59 2.49
C SER A 106 -8.20 42.93 1.77
N SER A 107 -7.63 44.00 2.30
CA SER A 107 -7.52 45.28 1.58
C SER A 107 -6.08 45.50 1.09
N ALA A 108 -5.75 44.96 -0.07
CA ALA A 108 -4.51 45.28 -0.78
C ALA A 108 -4.67 46.64 -1.48
N GLN A 109 -4.00 47.67 -0.96
CA GLN A 109 -3.90 48.97 -1.61
C GLN A 109 -2.64 48.96 -2.50
N GLN A 110 -2.84 48.88 -3.82
CA GLN A 110 -1.78 49.08 -4.80
C GLN A 110 -1.39 50.57 -4.84
N GLY A 111 -0.09 50.83 -4.79
CA GLY A 111 0.53 52.13 -5.04
C GLY A 111 1.80 51.93 -5.86
#